data_AF-A0A943N6W7-F1
#
_entry.id   AF-A0A943N6W7-F1
#
_cell.length_a   1.000
_cell.length_b   1.000
_cell.length_c   1.000
_cell.angle_alpha   90.00
_cell.angle_beta   90.00
_cell.angle_gamma   90.00
#
_symmetry.space_group_name_H-M   'P 1'
#
loop_
_entity.id
_entity.type
_entity.pdbx_description
1 polymer ?
#
loop_
_entity_poly.entity_id
_entity_poly.type
_entity_poly.pdbx_seq_one_letter_code
_entity_poly.pdbx_strand_id
1 'polypeptide(L)'
;MANNLVTATCPNCNSPLQIKEGQDFVKCEYCGTISSAPKAIEYHQHQSTSYNFSGANPVVNFSNGQDLETLVKNADMHLKLKNYADAQSIYEKITNEYPHDYRGWWGLILARSKNLSDTHLFYYVDEKYLSEYERRNWITKTFLSDDYTYITNIWSTVKKTAPQNISNKLASKYQPYYDMCYTEYEKNLYTYLVPEYELKLKYKEDKYSQCNKNMSGHKLSIESSQISIRKSTASIAW
;
A
#
# COMPACT_ATOMS: atom_id res chain seq x y z
N MET A 1 -12.39 8.69 53.40
CA MET A 1 -10.95 8.41 53.26
C MET A 1 -10.59 8.72 51.83
N ALA A 2 -9.73 9.70 51.57
CA ALA A 2 -9.33 10.05 50.20
C ALA A 2 -8.50 8.89 49.65
N ASN A 3 -8.92 8.31 48.52
CA ASN A 3 -8.11 7.32 47.81
C ASN A 3 -6.94 8.05 47.14
N ASN A 4 -5.82 8.17 47.85
CA ASN A 4 -4.58 8.65 47.26
C ASN A 4 -4.11 7.64 46.21
N LEU A 5 -4.15 8.08 44.95
CA LEU A 5 -3.61 7.36 43.82
C LEU A 5 -2.28 8.00 43.45
N VAL A 6 -1.24 7.17 43.30
CA VAL A 6 0.08 7.60 42.85
C VAL A 6 0.19 7.30 41.36
N THR A 7 0.50 8.33 40.58
CA THR A 7 0.77 8.21 39.15
C THR A 7 2.13 7.55 38.93
N ALA A 8 2.18 6.54 38.07
CA ALA A 8 3.40 5.82 37.70
C ALA A 8 3.41 5.49 36.19
N THR A 9 4.53 4.98 35.68
CA THR A 9 4.67 4.55 34.29
C THR A 9 5.06 3.08 34.26
N CYS A 10 4.44 2.29 33.37
CA CYS A 10 4.82 0.90 33.19
C CYS A 10 6.24 0.81 32.62
N PRO A 11 7.19 0.14 33.30
CA PRO A 11 8.57 0.06 32.82
C PRO A 11 8.75 -0.81 31.57
N ASN A 12 7.70 -1.52 31.13
CA ASN A 12 7.75 -2.39 29.95
C ASN A 12 7.07 -1.80 28.71
N CYS A 13 5.99 -1.02 28.87
CA CYS A 13 5.21 -0.49 27.74
C CYS A 13 4.96 1.02 27.81
N ASN A 14 5.53 1.70 28.80
CA ASN A 14 5.40 3.13 29.03
C ASN A 14 3.95 3.65 29.22
N SER A 15 2.97 2.76 29.35
CA SER A 15 1.59 3.16 29.61
C SER A 15 1.44 3.74 31.03
N PRO A 16 0.56 4.73 31.22
CA PRO A 16 0.29 5.30 32.54
C PRO A 16 -0.31 4.23 33.46
N LEU A 17 0.14 4.22 34.71
CA LEU A 17 -0.33 3.35 35.78
C LEU A 17 -0.87 4.20 36.93
N GLN A 18 -1.96 3.73 37.53
CA GLN A 18 -2.53 4.29 38.76
C GLN A 18 -2.33 3.27 39.87
N ILE A 19 -1.54 3.61 40.88
CA ILE A 19 -1.19 2.71 41.98
C ILE A 19 -1.89 3.20 43.24
N LYS A 20 -2.58 2.31 43.95
CA LYS A 20 -3.15 2.63 45.27
C LYS A 20 -2.04 2.69 46.32
N GLU A 21 -2.10 3.68 47.20
CA GLU A 21 -1.15 3.81 48.31
C GLU A 21 -1.11 2.50 49.14
N GLY A 22 0.09 1.93 49.33
CA GLY A 22 0.30 0.64 50.01
C GLY A 22 0.23 -0.62 49.14
N GLN A 23 0.06 -0.51 47.82
CA GLN A 23 0.07 -1.65 46.91
C GLN A 23 1.51 -2.07 46.55
N ASP A 24 1.90 -3.32 46.81
CA ASP A 24 3.28 -3.79 46.53
C ASP A 24 3.54 -4.10 45.05
N PHE A 25 2.52 -4.56 44.32
CA PHE A 25 2.60 -4.97 42.93
C PHE A 25 1.44 -4.42 42.10
N VAL A 26 1.74 -3.90 40.92
CA VAL A 26 0.76 -3.41 39.95
C VAL A 26 0.85 -4.22 38.67
N LYS A 27 -0.29 -4.70 38.18
CA LYS A 27 -0.42 -5.30 36.85
C LYS A 27 -0.80 -4.20 35.87
N CYS A 28 -0.01 -4.03 34.83
CA CYS A 28 -0.37 -3.11 33.75
C CYS A 28 -1.58 -3.64 32.99
N GLU A 29 -2.64 -2.83 32.89
CA GLU A 29 -3.84 -3.19 32.11
C GLU A 29 -3.57 -3.24 30.60
N TYR A 30 -2.52 -2.55 30.14
CA TYR A 30 -2.19 -2.43 28.72
C TYR A 30 -1.31 -3.59 28.21
N CYS A 31 -0.26 -3.98 28.95
CA CYS A 31 0.67 -5.03 28.51
C CYS A 31 0.66 -6.29 29.39
N GLY A 32 -0.11 -6.30 30.48
CA GLY A 32 -0.22 -7.44 31.40
C GLY A 32 1.01 -7.65 32.30
N THR A 33 2.08 -6.86 32.14
CA THR A 33 3.28 -6.97 32.98
C THR A 33 2.97 -6.62 34.42
N ILE A 34 3.39 -7.50 35.33
CA ILE A 34 3.35 -7.25 36.77
C ILE A 34 4.68 -6.63 37.16
N SER A 35 4.63 -5.47 37.81
CA SER A 35 5.81 -4.75 38.32
C SER A 35 5.61 -4.41 39.79
N SER A 36 6.69 -4.31 40.56
CA SER A 36 6.58 -3.76 41.92
C SER A 36 6.24 -2.27 41.84
N ALA A 37 5.38 -1.80 42.74
CA ALA A 37 4.96 -0.41 42.77
C ALA A 37 6.13 0.57 42.95
N PRO A 38 7.11 0.33 43.85
CA PRO A 38 8.27 1.21 43.97
C PRO A 38 9.04 1.35 42.66
N LYS A 39 9.21 0.25 41.91
CA LYS A 39 9.92 0.25 40.62
C LYS A 39 9.17 1.02 39.53
N ALA A 40 7.84 0.93 39.50
CA ALA A 40 7.03 1.68 38.53
C ALA A 40 6.99 3.19 38.84
N ILE A 41 7.00 3.57 40.12
CA ILE A 41 7.06 4.96 40.59
C ILE A 41 8.46 5.55 40.32
N GLU A 42 9.52 4.81 40.67
CA GLU A 42 10.90 5.21 40.40
C GLU A 42 11.15 5.40 38.91
N TYR A 43 10.67 4.47 38.07
CA TYR A 43 10.77 4.60 36.61
C TYR A 43 10.05 5.85 36.07
N HIS A 44 8.89 6.21 36.65
CA HIS A 44 8.17 7.43 36.31
C HIS A 44 8.96 8.70 36.69
N GLN A 45 9.64 8.69 37.84
CA GLN A 45 10.44 9.82 38.32
C GLN A 45 11.72 10.01 37.50
N HIS A 46 12.42 8.94 37.13
CA HIS A 46 13.68 9.01 36.36
C HIS A 46 13.49 9.32 34.87
N GLN A 47 12.29 9.18 34.31
CA GLN A 47 11.99 9.76 32.98
C GLN A 47 11.99 11.30 32.99
N SER A 48 11.92 11.92 34.17
CA SER A 48 11.79 13.38 34.33
C SER A 48 13.08 14.08 34.74
N THR A 49 14.18 13.35 34.98
CA THR A 49 15.44 13.92 35.47
C THR A 49 16.48 14.03 34.35
N SER A 50 16.63 15.24 33.78
CA SER A 50 17.83 15.62 33.04
C SER A 50 19.00 15.77 34.02
N TYR A 51 19.87 14.77 34.11
CA TYR A 51 21.10 14.89 34.91
C TYR A 51 22.14 15.73 34.16
N ASN A 52 22.45 16.92 34.68
CA ASN A 52 23.63 17.69 34.28
C ASN A 52 24.86 17.07 34.96
N PHE A 53 25.71 16.37 34.20
CA PHE A 53 26.98 15.86 34.70
C PHE A 53 28.15 16.72 34.18
N SER A 54 28.73 17.52 35.07
CA SER A 54 29.98 18.24 34.83
C SER A 54 31.16 17.42 35.37
N GLY A 55 31.81 16.63 34.50
CA GLY A 55 33.05 15.93 34.83
C GLY A 55 33.48 14.88 33.78
N ALA A 56 34.51 15.21 32.99
CA ALA A 56 35.37 14.35 32.15
C ALA A 56 34.70 13.27 31.24
N ASN A 57 34.64 13.58 29.94
CA ASN A 57 34.13 12.74 28.84
C ASN A 57 34.91 11.41 28.64
N PRO A 58 34.25 10.26 28.73
CA PRO A 58 34.05 9.39 27.59
C PRO A 58 32.81 9.89 26.84
N VAL A 59 32.92 10.16 25.54
CA VAL A 59 31.76 10.47 24.69
C VAL A 59 30.93 9.20 24.56
N VAL A 60 30.04 8.97 25.51
CA VAL A 60 28.85 8.15 25.32
C VAL A 60 27.79 9.08 24.77
N ASN A 61 27.62 9.07 23.45
CA ASN A 61 26.48 9.69 22.79
C ASN A 61 25.21 8.96 23.24
N PHE A 62 24.64 9.38 24.37
CA PHE A 62 23.21 9.18 24.61
C PHE A 62 22.49 10.14 23.68
N SER A 63 22.27 9.71 22.44
CA SER A 63 21.25 10.33 21.60
C SER A 63 19.94 10.24 22.38
N ASN A 64 19.15 11.33 22.37
CA ASN A 64 17.78 11.39 22.90
C ASN A 64 16.80 10.43 22.16
N GLY A 65 17.31 9.39 21.49
CA GLY A 65 16.57 8.37 20.78
C GLY A 65 16.28 7.19 21.69
N GLN A 66 15.02 6.78 21.72
CA GLN A 66 14.60 5.51 22.31
C GLN A 66 15.39 4.38 21.64
N ASP A 67 15.94 3.43 22.41
CA ASP A 67 16.75 2.36 21.82
C ASP A 67 15.95 1.55 20.78
N LEU A 68 16.64 1.01 19.77
CA LEU A 68 16.03 0.29 18.65
C LEU A 68 15.10 -0.85 19.10
N GLU A 69 15.47 -1.59 20.15
CA GLU A 69 14.64 -2.70 20.64
C GLU A 69 13.33 -2.18 21.24
N THR A 70 13.39 -1.06 21.95
CA THR A 70 12.20 -0.40 22.48
C THR A 70 11.33 0.15 21.35
N LEU A 71 11.90 0.78 20.31
CA LEU A 71 11.14 1.24 19.14
C LEU A 71 10.43 0.08 18.43
N VAL A 72 11.15 -1.02 18.17
CA VAL A 72 10.59 -2.21 17.52
C VAL A 72 9.46 -2.80 18.36
N LYS A 73 9.65 -2.97 19.68
CA LYS A 73 8.60 -3.48 20.57
C LYS A 73 7.35 -2.60 20.58
N ASN A 74 7.52 -1.28 20.58
CA ASN A 74 6.40 -0.35 20.52
C ASN A 74 5.65 -0.47 19.19
N ALA A 75 6.36 -0.46 18.07
CA ALA A 75 5.76 -0.61 16.74
C ALA A 75 5.01 -1.94 16.60
N ASP A 76 5.63 -3.05 17.04
CA ASP A 76 5.02 -4.39 17.05
C ASP A 76 3.75 -4.43 17.92
N MET A 77 3.71 -3.68 19.02
CA MET A 77 2.52 -3.55 19.87
C MET A 77 1.40 -2.81 19.14
N HIS A 78 1.69 -1.70 18.48
CA HIS A 78 0.70 -0.99 17.66
C HIS A 78 0.17 -1.87 16.53
N LEU A 79 1.01 -2.69 15.87
CA LEU A 79 0.54 -3.69 14.90
C LEU A 79 -0.42 -4.70 15.52
N LYS A 80 -0.11 -5.26 16.69
CA LYS A 80 -0.97 -6.22 17.40
C LYS A 80 -2.32 -5.62 17.77
N LEU A 81 -2.33 -4.34 18.15
CA LEU A 81 -3.54 -3.58 18.42
C LEU A 81 -4.28 -3.11 17.16
N LYS A 82 -3.75 -3.41 15.96
CA LYS A 82 -4.27 -2.95 14.66
C LYS A 82 -4.27 -1.42 14.50
N ASN A 83 -3.43 -0.73 15.28
CA ASN A 83 -3.17 0.70 15.15
C ASN A 83 -2.13 0.93 14.06
N TYR A 84 -2.52 0.67 12.81
CA TYR A 84 -1.58 0.62 11.68
C TYR A 84 -0.91 1.97 11.38
N ALA A 85 -1.62 3.09 11.57
CA ALA A 85 -1.05 4.42 11.36
C ALA A 85 0.08 4.73 12.36
N ASP A 86 -0.15 4.45 13.64
CA ASP A 86 0.87 4.63 14.68
C ASP A 86 2.06 3.68 14.46
N ALA A 87 1.78 2.41 14.13
CA ALA A 87 2.82 1.44 13.82
C ALA A 87 3.67 1.92 12.64
N GLN A 88 3.05 2.42 11.58
CA GLN A 88 3.75 2.97 10.43
C GLN A 88 4.67 4.13 10.84
N SER A 89 4.16 5.10 11.61
CA SER A 89 4.96 6.25 12.05
C SER A 89 6.22 5.82 12.84
N ILE A 90 6.09 4.82 13.71
CA ILE A 90 7.24 4.31 14.47
C ILE A 90 8.21 3.54 13.56
N TYR A 91 7.72 2.72 12.62
CA TYR A 91 8.60 2.04 11.67
C TYR A 91 9.29 3.00 10.71
N GLU A 92 8.65 4.11 10.29
CA GLU A 92 9.29 5.17 9.51
C GLU A 92 10.45 5.77 10.29
N LYS A 93 10.26 6.04 11.59
CA LYS A 93 11.34 6.46 12.48
C LYS A 93 12.47 5.43 12.54
N ILE A 94 12.16 4.14 12.68
CA ILE A 94 13.18 3.07 12.66
C ILE A 94 13.93 3.05 11.32
N THR A 95 13.26 3.22 10.19
CA THR A 95 13.94 3.23 8.88
C THR A 95 14.84 4.45 8.68
N ASN A 96 14.52 5.57 9.32
CA ASN A 96 15.32 6.79 9.26
C ASN A 96 16.53 6.74 10.20
N GLU A 97 16.33 6.25 11.43
CA GLU A 97 17.38 6.20 12.47
C GLU A 97 18.27 4.95 12.36
N TYR A 98 17.71 3.84 11.88
CA TYR A 98 18.36 2.54 11.77
C TYR A 98 18.12 1.91 10.38
N PRO A 99 18.54 2.56 9.28
CA PRO A 99 18.26 2.10 7.91
C PRO A 99 18.86 0.72 7.58
N HIS A 100 19.86 0.28 8.34
CA HIS A 100 20.47 -1.04 8.19
C HIS A 100 19.68 -2.17 8.87
N ASP A 101 18.73 -1.85 9.76
CA ASP A 101 17.90 -2.86 10.41
C ASP A 101 16.67 -3.16 9.56
N TYR A 102 16.51 -4.44 9.18
CA TYR A 102 15.41 -4.87 8.33
C TYR A 102 14.03 -4.74 8.99
N ARG A 103 13.95 -4.67 10.32
CA ARG A 103 12.68 -4.69 11.06
C ARG A 103 11.85 -3.44 10.82
N GLY A 104 12.49 -2.29 10.63
CA GLY A 104 11.81 -1.06 10.21
C GLY A 104 11.12 -1.25 8.86
N TRP A 105 11.87 -1.69 7.85
CA TRP A 105 11.37 -1.92 6.50
C TRP A 105 10.27 -2.99 6.46
N TRP A 106 10.47 -4.12 7.13
CA TRP A 106 9.46 -5.17 7.22
C TRP A 106 8.21 -4.68 7.95
N GLY A 107 8.37 -3.90 9.01
CA GLY A 107 7.28 -3.29 9.76
C GLY A 107 6.44 -2.34 8.91
N LEU A 108 7.05 -1.55 8.01
CA LEU A 108 6.31 -0.71 7.06
C LEU A 108 5.42 -1.54 6.12
N ILE A 109 5.92 -2.68 5.62
CA ILE A 109 5.10 -3.61 4.82
C ILE A 109 3.90 -4.07 5.65
N LEU A 110 4.14 -4.53 6.89
CA LEU A 110 3.08 -5.01 7.77
C LEU A 110 2.07 -3.92 8.11
N ALA A 111 2.50 -2.71 8.44
CA ALA A 111 1.61 -1.62 8.79
C ALA A 111 0.72 -1.24 7.61
N ARG A 112 1.32 -1.05 6.42
CA ARG A 112 0.61 -0.63 5.22
C ARG A 112 -0.35 -1.69 4.70
N SER A 113 0.06 -2.96 4.71
CA SER A 113 -0.75 -4.12 4.28
C SER A 113 -1.79 -4.60 5.29
N LYS A 114 -1.94 -3.89 6.41
CA LYS A 114 -2.77 -4.32 7.56
C LYS A 114 -2.44 -5.76 8.00
N ASN A 115 -1.14 -6.01 8.16
CA ASN A 115 -0.55 -7.31 8.50
C ASN A 115 -0.82 -8.37 7.42
N LEU A 116 -0.52 -8.03 6.15
CA LEU A 116 -0.65 -8.90 4.98
C LEU A 116 -2.09 -9.39 4.76
N SER A 117 -3.09 -8.54 5.01
CA SER A 117 -4.51 -8.89 4.87
C SER A 117 -5.26 -8.02 3.87
N ASP A 118 -4.76 -6.82 3.53
CA ASP A 118 -5.44 -5.90 2.63
C ASP A 118 -5.02 -6.13 1.17
N THR A 119 -5.84 -6.85 0.40
CA THR A 119 -5.53 -7.24 -0.99
C THR A 119 -5.80 -6.15 -2.01
N HIS A 120 -6.60 -5.15 -1.65
CA HIS A 120 -6.97 -4.05 -2.53
C HIS A 120 -5.87 -3.00 -2.68
N LEU A 121 -4.77 -3.15 -1.93
CA LEU A 121 -3.66 -2.21 -2.01
C LEU A 121 -2.91 -2.27 -3.32
N PHE A 122 -2.93 -3.38 -4.07
CA PHE A 122 -2.02 -3.52 -5.21
C PHE A 122 -2.50 -2.82 -6.48
N TYR A 123 -3.79 -2.51 -6.57
CA TYR A 123 -4.37 -1.95 -7.78
C TYR A 123 -5.49 -0.98 -7.47
N TYR A 124 -5.80 -0.14 -8.45
CA TYR A 124 -7.04 0.62 -8.49
C TYR A 124 -7.67 0.48 -9.86
N VAL A 125 -8.96 0.76 -9.89
CA VAL A 125 -9.76 0.74 -11.11
C VAL A 125 -10.20 2.17 -11.39
N ASP A 126 -9.97 2.65 -12.60
CA ASP A 126 -10.32 3.99 -13.03
C ASP A 126 -11.09 3.96 -14.36
N GLU A 127 -11.99 4.91 -14.53
CA GLU A 127 -12.74 5.10 -15.76
C GLU A 127 -11.97 6.03 -16.68
N LYS A 128 -11.39 5.45 -17.73
CA LYS A 128 -10.68 6.23 -18.74
C LYS A 128 -11.61 6.55 -19.90
N TYR A 129 -11.59 7.81 -20.29
CA TYR A 129 -12.16 8.24 -21.55
C TYR A 129 -11.26 7.78 -22.72
N LEU A 130 -11.77 6.91 -23.59
CA LEU A 130 -11.13 6.66 -24.88
C LEU A 130 -11.51 7.80 -25.83
N SER A 131 -10.72 8.87 -25.85
CA SER A 131 -10.74 9.75 -27.02
C SER A 131 -9.93 9.07 -28.11
N GLU A 132 -10.52 8.87 -29.29
CA GLU A 132 -9.66 9.01 -30.47
C GLU A 132 -10.37 9.71 -31.62
N TYR A 133 -11.57 9.32 -32.04
CA TYR A 133 -12.36 10.11 -33.00
C TYR A 133 -13.77 9.49 -33.13
N GLU A 134 -14.81 10.12 -32.58
CA GLU A 134 -16.24 9.92 -32.96
C GLU A 134 -17.18 8.99 -32.15
N ARG A 135 -16.77 8.28 -31.10
CA ARG A 135 -17.76 7.74 -30.11
C ARG A 135 -17.31 7.95 -28.66
N ARG A 136 -18.11 8.69 -27.89
CA ARG A 136 -17.90 8.93 -26.45
C ARG A 136 -18.21 7.63 -25.69
N ASN A 137 -17.20 6.80 -25.46
CA ASN A 137 -17.36 5.58 -24.66
C ASN A 137 -16.41 5.63 -23.46
N TRP A 138 -16.97 5.32 -22.30
CA TRP A 138 -16.21 5.10 -21.07
C TRP A 138 -15.70 3.67 -21.06
N ILE A 139 -14.43 3.48 -20.72
CA ILE A 139 -13.89 2.16 -20.43
C ILE A 139 -13.30 2.14 -19.03
N THR A 140 -13.49 1.02 -18.36
CA THR A 140 -12.87 0.77 -17.06
C THR A 140 -11.48 0.18 -17.28
N LYS A 141 -10.47 0.63 -16.53
CA LYS A 141 -9.10 0.10 -16.58
C LYS A 141 -8.55 -0.17 -15.20
N THR A 142 -7.73 -1.21 -15.09
CA THR A 142 -7.01 -1.57 -13.88
C THR A 142 -5.57 -1.08 -13.99
N PHE A 143 -5.07 -0.47 -12.92
CA PHE A 143 -3.69 0.00 -12.80
C PHE A 143 -3.07 -0.53 -11.51
N LEU A 144 -1.76 -0.78 -11.53
CA LEU A 144 -1.01 -1.00 -10.30
C LEU A 144 -0.99 0.30 -9.51
N SER A 145 -1.15 0.20 -8.19
CA SER A 145 -1.18 1.35 -7.30
C SER A 145 0.22 1.85 -6.94
N ASP A 146 0.27 3.03 -6.33
CA ASP A 146 1.48 3.54 -5.69
C ASP A 146 1.90 2.65 -4.51
N ASP A 147 0.93 2.07 -3.79
CA ASP A 147 1.16 1.14 -2.68
C ASP A 147 1.86 -0.13 -3.13
N TYR A 148 1.51 -0.69 -4.28
CA TYR A 148 2.21 -1.82 -4.89
C TYR A 148 3.69 -1.49 -5.10
N THR A 149 3.95 -0.34 -5.72
CA THR A 149 5.30 0.13 -6.03
C THR A 149 6.10 0.34 -4.75
N TYR A 150 5.49 0.99 -3.77
CA TYR A 150 6.08 1.24 -2.46
C TYR A 150 6.43 -0.06 -1.72
N ILE A 151 5.47 -0.98 -1.57
CA ILE A 151 5.67 -2.25 -0.87
C ILE A 151 6.74 -3.11 -1.58
N THR A 152 6.74 -3.15 -2.91
CA THR A 152 7.73 -3.90 -3.69
C THR A 152 9.15 -3.34 -3.52
N ASN A 153 9.27 -2.02 -3.46
CA ASN A 153 10.55 -1.35 -3.20
C ASN A 153 11.05 -1.64 -1.78
N ILE A 154 10.17 -1.53 -0.77
CA ILE A 154 10.53 -1.84 0.61
C ILE A 154 10.91 -3.31 0.78
N TRP A 155 10.19 -4.23 0.14
CA TRP A 155 10.53 -5.65 0.15
C TRP A 155 11.92 -5.90 -0.43
N SER A 156 12.29 -5.16 -1.48
CA SER A 156 13.64 -5.22 -2.03
C SER A 156 14.70 -4.71 -1.04
N THR A 157 14.38 -3.71 -0.21
CA THR A 157 15.26 -3.26 0.89
C THR A 157 15.36 -4.30 1.99
N VAL A 158 14.24 -4.91 2.42
CA VAL A 158 14.24 -6.01 3.42
C VAL A 158 15.18 -7.13 2.99
N LYS A 159 15.12 -7.56 1.72
CA LYS A 159 16.01 -8.61 1.19
C LYS A 159 17.50 -8.24 1.24
N LYS A 160 17.83 -6.94 1.17
CA LYS A 160 19.22 -6.43 1.23
C LYS A 160 19.73 -6.28 2.66
N THR A 161 18.86 -5.90 3.60
CA THR A 161 19.25 -5.58 4.99
C THR A 161 19.08 -6.77 5.94
N ALA A 162 18.21 -7.74 5.62
CA ALA A 162 17.98 -8.90 6.46
C ALA A 162 19.05 -9.99 6.24
N PRO A 163 19.52 -10.67 7.30
CA PRO A 163 20.28 -11.92 7.16
C PRO A 163 19.53 -12.95 6.33
N GLN A 164 20.24 -13.77 5.54
CA GLN A 164 19.62 -14.66 4.55
C GLN A 164 18.56 -15.62 5.14
N ASN A 165 18.84 -16.19 6.32
CA ASN A 165 17.90 -17.08 7.02
C ASN A 165 16.60 -16.35 7.42
N ILE A 166 16.70 -15.09 7.85
CA ILE A 166 15.56 -14.25 8.16
C ILE A 166 14.81 -13.87 6.88
N SER A 167 15.54 -13.44 5.84
CA SER A 167 14.98 -13.10 4.53
C SER A 167 14.12 -14.24 3.97
N ASN A 168 14.61 -15.49 4.02
CA ASN A 168 13.86 -16.68 3.58
C ASN A 168 12.56 -16.90 4.39
N LYS A 169 12.63 -16.70 5.71
CA LYS A 169 11.47 -16.81 6.61
C LYS A 169 10.42 -15.73 6.31
N LEU A 170 10.86 -14.49 6.05
CA LEU A 170 9.97 -13.40 5.68
C LEU A 170 9.37 -13.62 4.28
N ALA A 171 10.15 -14.13 3.33
CA ALA A 171 9.68 -14.44 1.99
C ALA A 171 8.56 -15.49 2.01
N SER A 172 8.70 -16.50 2.87
CA SER A 172 7.66 -17.52 3.07
C SER A 172 6.34 -16.95 3.60
N LYS A 173 6.36 -15.78 4.25
CA LYS A 173 5.16 -15.05 4.70
C LYS A 173 4.63 -14.07 3.66
N TYR A 174 5.54 -13.38 2.97
CA TYR A 174 5.20 -12.34 2.01
C TYR A 174 4.70 -12.91 0.67
N GLN A 175 5.28 -14.01 0.20
CA GLN A 175 4.96 -14.58 -1.11
C GLN A 175 3.48 -14.94 -1.28
N PRO A 176 2.82 -15.63 -0.32
CA PRO A 176 1.39 -15.94 -0.46
C PRO A 176 0.51 -14.68 -0.53
N TYR A 177 0.86 -13.64 0.23
CA TYR A 177 0.15 -12.36 0.17
C TYR A 177 0.35 -11.67 -1.18
N TYR A 178 1.59 -11.63 -1.68
CA TYR A 178 1.90 -11.08 -3.00
C TYR A 178 1.13 -11.81 -4.10
N ASP A 179 1.16 -13.14 -4.10
CA ASP A 179 0.50 -13.98 -5.11
C ASP A 179 -1.01 -13.75 -5.11
N MET A 180 -1.62 -13.64 -3.92
CA MET A 180 -3.04 -13.35 -3.78
C MET A 180 -3.41 -11.97 -4.35
N CYS A 181 -2.67 -10.93 -3.99
CA CYS A 181 -2.91 -9.58 -4.50
C CYS A 181 -2.71 -9.50 -6.02
N TYR A 182 -1.66 -10.16 -6.53
CA TYR A 182 -1.35 -10.17 -7.96
C TYR A 182 -2.42 -10.93 -8.76
N THR A 183 -2.92 -12.05 -8.24
CA THR A 183 -4.01 -12.81 -8.86
C THR A 183 -5.29 -11.97 -8.95
N GLU A 184 -5.62 -11.20 -7.90
CA GLU A 184 -6.75 -10.27 -7.95
C GLU A 184 -6.55 -9.17 -9.00
N TYR A 185 -5.36 -8.58 -9.07
CA TYR A 185 -5.01 -7.59 -10.09
C TYR A 185 -5.17 -8.17 -11.50
N GLU A 186 -4.61 -9.34 -11.78
CA GLU A 186 -4.72 -10.00 -13.07
C GLU A 186 -6.18 -10.30 -13.43
N LYS A 187 -6.95 -10.85 -12.49
CA LYS A 187 -8.39 -11.10 -12.69
C LYS A 187 -9.12 -9.82 -13.11
N ASN A 188 -8.89 -8.71 -12.41
CA ASN A 188 -9.51 -7.43 -12.76
C ASN A 188 -9.02 -6.91 -14.11
N LEU A 189 -7.70 -6.99 -14.38
CA LEU A 189 -7.12 -6.60 -15.66
C LEU A 189 -7.81 -7.35 -16.82
N TYR A 190 -7.92 -8.67 -16.73
CA TYR A 190 -8.63 -9.48 -17.75
C TYR A 190 -10.11 -9.12 -17.85
N THR A 191 -10.78 -8.92 -16.72
CA THR A 191 -12.22 -8.58 -16.67
C THR A 191 -12.52 -7.32 -17.47
N TYR A 192 -11.66 -6.30 -17.42
CA TYR A 192 -11.88 -5.04 -18.12
C TYR A 192 -11.20 -4.93 -19.49
N LEU A 193 -10.15 -5.72 -19.73
CA LEU A 193 -9.43 -5.74 -21.01
C LEU A 193 -10.27 -6.35 -22.15
N VAL A 194 -11.04 -7.39 -21.87
CA VAL A 194 -11.90 -8.06 -22.88
C VAL A 194 -12.94 -7.09 -23.45
N PRO A 195 -13.76 -6.38 -22.64
CA PRO A 195 -14.67 -5.35 -23.13
C PRO A 195 -14.00 -4.25 -23.98
N GLU A 196 -12.78 -3.83 -23.62
CA GLU A 196 -12.02 -2.83 -24.41
C GLU A 196 -11.75 -3.35 -25.82
N TYR A 197 -11.32 -4.61 -25.97
CA TYR A 197 -11.05 -5.21 -27.27
C TYR A 197 -12.32 -5.47 -28.07
N GLU A 198 -13.40 -5.92 -27.44
CA GLU A 198 -14.70 -6.11 -28.09
C GLU A 198 -15.21 -4.78 -28.68
N LEU A 199 -15.11 -3.68 -27.93
CA LEU A 199 -15.47 -2.34 -28.41
C LEU A 199 -14.60 -1.91 -29.60
N LYS A 200 -13.29 -2.17 -29.55
CA LYS A 200 -12.37 -1.86 -30.66
C LYS A 200 -12.66 -2.68 -31.91
N LEU A 201 -13.02 -3.95 -31.77
CA LEU A 201 -13.39 -4.83 -32.87
C LEU A 201 -14.69 -4.36 -33.53
N LYS A 202 -15.74 -4.13 -32.73
CA LYS A 202 -17.03 -3.63 -33.21
C LYS A 202 -16.88 -2.33 -34.00
N TYR A 203 -16.02 -1.42 -33.55
CA TYR A 203 -15.72 -0.18 -34.28
C TYR A 203 -15.10 -0.43 -35.67
N LYS A 204 -14.14 -1.37 -35.77
CA LYS A 204 -13.53 -1.72 -37.06
C LYS A 204 -14.56 -2.36 -38.00
N GLU A 205 -15.44 -3.19 -37.48
CA GLU A 205 -16.55 -3.81 -38.24
C GLU A 205 -17.54 -2.77 -38.77
N ASP A 206 -17.95 -1.81 -37.93
CA ASP A 206 -18.82 -0.70 -38.32
C ASP A 206 -18.18 0.12 -39.46
N LYS A 207 -16.87 0.44 -39.35
CA LYS A 207 -16.13 1.19 -40.39
C LYS A 207 -16.01 0.41 -41.70
N TYR A 208 -15.74 -0.88 -41.61
CA TYR A 208 -15.69 -1.76 -42.78
C TYR A 208 -17.05 -1.85 -43.49
N SER A 209 -18.13 -2.00 -42.72
CA SER A 209 -19.51 -2.01 -43.23
C SER A 209 -19.85 -0.71 -43.96
N GLN A 210 -19.47 0.45 -43.40
CA GLN A 210 -19.68 1.75 -44.04
C GLN A 210 -18.90 1.88 -45.35
N CYS A 211 -17.65 1.45 -45.39
CA CYS A 211 -16.84 1.44 -46.61
C CYS A 211 -17.48 0.58 -47.72
N ASN A 212 -17.95 -0.61 -47.36
CA ASN A 212 -18.64 -1.50 -48.30
C ASN A 212 -19.92 -0.89 -48.87
N LYS A 213 -20.72 -0.20 -48.04
CA LYS A 213 -21.91 0.54 -48.51
C LYS A 213 -21.54 1.64 -49.50
N ASN A 214 -20.51 2.43 -49.21
CA ASN A 214 -20.04 3.49 -50.11
C ASN A 214 -19.54 2.90 -51.44
N MET A 215 -18.76 1.82 -51.39
CA MET A 215 -18.24 1.16 -52.58
C MET A 215 -19.37 0.58 -53.45
N SER A 216 -20.39 -0.01 -52.83
CA SER A 216 -21.60 -0.47 -53.53
C SER A 216 -22.34 0.70 -54.20
N GLY A 217 -22.49 1.83 -53.52
CA GLY A 217 -23.10 3.04 -54.09
C GLY A 217 -22.32 3.59 -55.29
N HIS A 218 -20.99 3.66 -55.21
CA HIS A 218 -20.15 4.08 -56.33
C HIS A 218 -20.28 3.14 -57.53
N LYS A 219 -20.31 1.82 -57.30
CA LYS A 219 -20.50 0.83 -58.36
C LYS A 219 -21.81 1.07 -59.13
N LEU A 220 -22.92 1.25 -58.42
CA LEU A 220 -24.23 1.55 -59.02
C LEU A 220 -24.22 2.85 -59.85
N SER A 221 -23.52 3.88 -59.37
CA SER A 221 -23.38 5.16 -60.07
C SER A 221 -22.58 5.02 -61.37
N ILE A 222 -21.49 4.24 -61.35
CA ILE A 222 -20.68 3.95 -62.54
C ILE A 222 -21.52 3.16 -63.57
N GLU A 223 -22.23 2.12 -63.15
CA GLU A 223 -23.09 1.32 -64.03
C GLU A 223 -24.17 2.20 -64.68
N SER A 224 -24.81 3.08 -63.91
CA SER A 224 -25.80 4.03 -64.42
C SER A 224 -25.20 5.00 -65.45
N SER A 225 -24.00 5.51 -65.18
CA SER A 225 -23.29 6.42 -66.09
C SER A 225 -22.91 5.73 -67.41
N GLN A 226 -22.43 4.47 -67.34
CA GLN A 226 -22.13 3.66 -68.51
C GLN A 226 -23.36 3.41 -69.38
N ILE A 227 -24.52 3.10 -68.77
CA ILE A 227 -25.78 2.93 -69.49
C ILE A 227 -26.16 4.23 -70.21
N SER A 228 -26.05 5.38 -69.53
CA SER A 228 -26.37 6.69 -70.12
C SER A 228 -25.47 7.00 -71.32
N ILE A 229 -24.15 6.77 -71.20
CA ILE A 229 -23.20 6.99 -72.30
C ILE A 229 -23.58 6.13 -73.50
N ARG A 230 -23.85 4.82 -73.30
CA ARG A 230 -24.24 3.92 -74.39
C ARG A 230 -25.49 4.40 -75.14
N LYS A 231 -26.51 4.88 -74.41
CA LYS A 231 -27.74 5.43 -75.01
C LYS A 231 -27.44 6.68 -75.85
N SER A 232 -26.62 7.59 -75.34
CA SER A 232 -26.22 8.80 -76.08
C SER A 232 -25.42 8.46 -77.34
N THR A 233 -24.46 7.54 -77.26
CA THR A 233 -23.68 7.10 -78.43
C THR A 233 -24.55 6.45 -79.50
N ALA A 234 -25.52 5.61 -79.10
CA ALA A 234 -26.47 5.01 -80.04
C ALA A 234 -27.34 6.06 -80.76
N SER A 235 -27.66 7.18 -80.09
CA SER A 235 -28.47 8.27 -80.64
C SER A 235 -27.70 9.17 -81.62
N ILE A 236 -26.36 9.15 -81.57
CA ILE A 236 -25.48 9.91 -82.50
C ILE A 236 -25.21 9.11 -83.78
N ALA A 237 -25.37 7.78 -83.74
CA ALA A 237 -25.08 6.88 -84.87
C ALA A 237 -26.25 6.72 -85.86
N TRP A 238 -27.33 7.50 -85.70
CA TRP A 238 -28.51 7.58 -86.55
C TRP A 238 -28.66 9.00 -87.11
#